data_AF-A0A2Z6P5Q9-F1
#
_entry.id   AF-A0A2Z6P5Q9-F1
#
_cell.length_a   1.000
_cell.length_b   1.000
_cell.length_c   1.000
_cell.angle_alpha   90.00
_cell.angle_beta   90.00
_cell.angle_gamma   90.00
#
_symmetry.space_group_name_H-M   'P 1'
#
loop_
_entity.id
_entity.type
_entity.pdbx_description
1 polymer ?
#
loop_
_entity_poly.entity_id
_entity_poly.type
_entity_poly.pdbx_seq_one_letter_code
_entity_poly.pdbx_strand_id
1 'polypeptide(L)'
;MSSSTPSVDDLASAINTLILSQQSFQTSVANDIHDLRSRLGPPGFTPPPREITPTTTIKLDIPRFDGTDPLGWIFKITQFFDYHSTPEDQRLRIASFYMDGEALTWFQWMHQNGQLMTWTTFLHALETRFAPSQYEDPKGALFKLSQTTSVKEYQAQFESLANHIVGLPPSCYLSCFISGLKPAIRREVLAFQPVTLVQAISLAKLQEEKFADRGSQQPRSTQSNNH
;
A
#
# COMPACT_ATOMS: atom_id res chain seq x y z
N MET A 1 31.15 -63.43 42.22
CA MET A 1 30.64 -62.09 41.92
C MET A 1 30.53 -61.35 43.25
N SER A 2 31.55 -60.57 43.61
CA SER A 2 31.67 -59.97 44.94
C SER A 2 30.75 -58.76 45.06
N SER A 3 29.79 -58.80 45.98
CA SER A 3 29.01 -57.63 46.39
C SER A 3 29.81 -56.87 47.46
N SER A 4 30.52 -55.83 47.07
CA SER A 4 31.22 -54.95 48.01
C SER A 4 30.18 -54.19 48.84
N THR A 5 30.22 -54.37 50.16
CA THR A 5 29.45 -53.55 51.11
C THR A 5 29.96 -52.11 51.04
N PRO A 6 29.09 -51.10 50.92
CA PRO A 6 29.51 -49.70 50.86
C PRO A 6 30.28 -49.33 52.14
N SER A 7 31.43 -48.67 51.99
CA SER A 7 32.26 -48.21 53.11
C SER A 7 31.53 -47.11 53.89
N VAL A 8 31.91 -46.91 55.15
CA VAL A 8 31.42 -45.78 55.97
C VAL A 8 31.71 -44.44 55.28
N ASP A 9 32.83 -44.34 54.55
CA ASP A 9 33.19 -43.16 53.76
C ASP A 9 32.24 -42.95 52.56
N ASP A 10 31.78 -44.03 51.93
CA ASP A 10 30.81 -43.95 50.83
C ASP A 10 29.46 -43.43 51.35
N LEU A 11 29.04 -43.89 52.54
CA LEU A 11 27.83 -43.39 53.19
C LEU A 11 27.95 -41.92 53.60
N ALA A 12 29.10 -41.52 54.13
CA ALA A 12 29.37 -40.11 54.48
C ALA A 12 29.33 -39.20 53.23
N SER A 13 29.89 -39.66 52.11
CA SER A 13 29.85 -38.94 50.84
C SER A 13 28.43 -38.79 50.29
N ALA A 14 27.61 -39.84 50.40
CA ALA A 14 26.22 -39.84 49.97
C ALA A 14 25.37 -38.89 50.84
N ILE A 15 25.59 -38.85 52.15
CA ILE A 15 24.93 -37.92 53.06
C ILE A 15 25.30 -36.47 52.72
N ASN A 16 26.58 -36.19 52.49
CA ASN A 16 27.01 -34.84 52.11
C ASN A 16 26.42 -34.41 50.76
N THR A 17 26.31 -35.34 49.81
CA THR A 17 25.67 -35.09 48.51
C THR A 17 24.18 -34.81 48.67
N LEU A 18 23.50 -35.55 49.55
CA LEU A 18 22.09 -35.32 49.86
C LEU A 18 21.87 -33.96 50.54
N ILE A 19 22.74 -33.55 51.46
CA ILE A 19 22.67 -32.24 52.11
C ILE A 19 22.85 -31.12 51.09
N LEU A 20 23.83 -31.23 50.20
CA LEU A 20 24.06 -30.25 49.12
C LEU A 20 22.88 -30.20 48.14
N SER A 21 22.29 -31.35 47.81
CA SER A 21 21.07 -31.45 47.00
C SER A 21 19.87 -30.79 47.68
N GLN A 22 19.72 -30.95 49.00
CA GLN A 22 18.63 -30.31 49.75
C GLN A 22 18.79 -28.79 49.78
N GLN A 23 20.02 -28.30 49.99
CA GLN A 23 20.32 -26.86 50.00
C GLN A 23 20.11 -26.21 48.62
N SER A 24 20.52 -26.88 47.54
CA SER A 24 20.29 -26.37 46.18
C SER A 24 18.81 -26.35 45.82
N PHE A 25 18.04 -27.36 46.23
CA PHE A 25 16.60 -27.39 46.05
C PHE A 25 15.89 -26.27 46.82
N GLN A 26 16.25 -26.06 48.09
CA GLN A 26 15.71 -24.96 48.90
C GLN A 26 16.01 -23.59 48.28
N THR A 27 17.21 -23.42 47.72
CA THR A 27 17.61 -22.17 47.05
C THR A 27 16.81 -21.96 45.76
N SER A 28 16.59 -23.02 44.97
CA SER A 28 15.77 -22.96 43.75
C SER A 28 14.33 -22.55 44.07
N VAL A 29 13.71 -23.20 45.07
CA VAL A 29 12.34 -22.89 45.47
C VAL A 29 12.24 -21.47 46.03
N ALA A 30 13.22 -21.01 46.80
CA ALA A 30 13.26 -19.64 47.30
C ALA A 30 13.34 -18.61 46.16
N ASN A 31 14.13 -18.88 45.13
CA ASN A 31 14.25 -18.03 43.95
C ASN A 31 12.95 -18.03 43.12
N ASP A 32 12.32 -19.18 42.93
CA ASP A 32 11.05 -19.29 42.21
C ASP A 32 9.92 -18.55 42.95
N ILE A 33 9.85 -18.67 44.28
CA ILE A 33 8.91 -17.91 45.11
C ILE A 33 9.22 -16.41 45.03
N HIS A 34 10.49 -16.02 44.98
CA HIS A 34 10.88 -14.61 44.81
C HIS A 34 10.47 -14.07 43.44
N ASP A 35 10.62 -14.85 42.35
CA ASP A 35 10.17 -14.49 40.99
C ASP A 35 8.64 -14.40 40.90
N LEU A 36 7.92 -15.31 41.55
CA LEU A 36 6.46 -15.24 41.68
C LEU A 36 6.02 -14.00 42.47
N ARG A 37 6.75 -13.64 43.53
CA ARG A 37 6.46 -12.47 44.36
C ARG A 37 6.85 -11.14 43.71
N SER A 38 7.83 -11.12 42.81
CA SER A 38 8.14 -9.93 42.00
C SER A 38 7.18 -9.76 40.82
N ARG A 39 6.59 -10.85 40.30
CA ARG A 39 5.50 -10.81 39.30
C ARG A 39 4.15 -10.43 39.91
N LEU A 40 3.88 -10.85 41.14
CA LEU A 40 2.69 -10.47 41.90
C LEU A 40 3.01 -9.18 42.67
N GLY A 41 2.73 -8.03 42.05
CA GLY A 41 2.82 -6.73 42.71
C GLY A 41 2.07 -6.69 44.06
N PRO A 42 2.39 -5.74 44.95
CA PRO A 42 1.84 -5.70 46.30
C PRO A 42 0.29 -5.75 46.29
N PRO A 43 -0.32 -6.53 47.21
CA PRO A 43 -1.77 -6.70 47.24
C PRO A 43 -2.42 -5.34 47.55
N GLY A 44 -3.12 -4.79 46.57
CA GLY A 44 -3.84 -3.50 46.68
C GLY A 44 -3.59 -2.52 45.54
N PHE A 45 -2.60 -2.73 44.68
CA PHE A 45 -2.45 -1.97 43.44
C PHE A 45 -2.96 -2.81 42.27
N THR A 46 -4.20 -2.57 41.86
CA THR A 46 -4.59 -2.90 40.49
C THR A 46 -3.57 -2.25 39.56
N PRO A 47 -2.99 -2.95 38.57
CA PRO A 47 -2.26 -2.24 37.54
C PRO A 47 -3.20 -1.14 37.02
N PRO A 48 -2.72 0.11 36.84
CA PRO A 48 -3.52 1.08 36.10
C PRO A 48 -3.96 0.37 34.81
N PRO A 49 -5.23 0.52 34.37
CA PRO A 49 -5.66 -0.03 33.09
C PRO A 49 -4.54 0.26 32.12
N ARG A 50 -4.01 -0.76 31.43
CA ARG A 50 -3.00 -0.54 30.39
C ARG A 50 -3.58 0.60 29.58
N GLU A 51 -3.00 1.79 29.70
CA GLU A 51 -3.24 2.84 28.75
C GLU A 51 -2.74 2.17 27.49
N ILE A 52 -3.71 1.72 26.69
CA ILE A 52 -3.51 1.47 25.28
C ILE A 52 -3.00 2.84 24.86
N THR A 53 -1.66 2.99 24.84
CA THR A 53 -1.01 4.06 24.13
C THR A 53 -1.79 4.11 22.84
N PRO A 54 -2.46 5.22 22.48
CA PRO A 54 -3.10 5.28 21.21
C PRO A 54 -1.96 5.05 20.23
N THR A 55 -1.86 3.81 19.72
CA THR A 55 -1.33 3.56 18.40
C THR A 55 -2.04 4.64 17.63
N THR A 56 -1.31 5.62 17.13
CA THR A 56 -1.85 6.63 16.25
C THR A 56 -2.34 5.88 15.04
N THR A 57 -3.52 5.26 15.17
CA THR A 57 -4.27 4.66 14.09
C THR A 57 -4.54 5.86 13.24
N ILE A 58 -3.82 5.93 12.12
CA ILE A 58 -4.07 6.95 11.13
C ILE A 58 -5.57 6.84 10.85
N LYS A 59 -6.31 7.88 11.22
CA LYS A 59 -7.74 7.92 11.02
C LYS A 59 -7.96 8.16 9.54
N LEU A 60 -7.94 7.07 8.78
CA LEU A 60 -8.29 7.08 7.38
C LEU A 60 -9.81 7.22 7.32
N ASP A 61 -10.29 8.20 6.57
CA ASP A 61 -11.71 8.29 6.26
C ASP A 61 -12.05 7.30 5.14
N ILE A 62 -13.21 6.68 5.24
CA ILE A 62 -13.69 5.74 4.23
C ILE A 62 -14.03 6.53 2.96
N PRO A 63 -13.48 6.16 1.79
CA PRO A 63 -13.76 6.87 0.54
C PRO A 63 -15.22 6.69 0.14
N ARG A 64 -15.91 7.79 -0.18
CA ARG A 64 -17.26 7.77 -0.75
C ARG A 64 -17.21 7.42 -2.24
N PHE A 65 -18.26 6.78 -2.75
CA PHE A 65 -18.38 6.40 -4.16
C PHE A 65 -19.69 6.91 -4.75
N ASP A 66 -19.58 7.74 -5.78
CA ASP A 66 -20.71 8.30 -6.53
C ASP A 66 -20.91 7.67 -7.91
N GLY A 67 -20.00 6.76 -8.32
CA GLY A 67 -19.94 6.18 -9.66
C GLY A 67 -18.69 6.55 -10.46
N THR A 68 -17.91 7.55 -10.00
CA THR A 68 -16.69 7.99 -10.67
C THR A 68 -15.47 7.18 -10.25
N ASP A 69 -14.55 6.92 -11.20
CA ASP A 69 -13.29 6.19 -10.97
C ASP A 69 -13.45 4.90 -10.13
N PRO A 70 -14.20 3.90 -10.63
CA PRO A 70 -14.50 2.69 -9.87
C PRO A 70 -13.25 1.91 -9.48
N LEU A 71 -12.24 1.81 -10.36
CA LEU A 71 -11.02 1.08 -10.04
C LEU A 71 -10.21 1.78 -8.95
N GLY A 72 -10.07 3.12 -9.02
CA GLY A 72 -9.42 3.88 -7.96
C GLY A 72 -10.17 3.80 -6.63
N TRP A 73 -11.51 3.79 -6.65
CA TRP A 73 -12.30 3.57 -5.44
C TRP A 73 -12.12 2.16 -4.87
N ILE A 74 -12.23 1.10 -5.70
CA ILE A 74 -12.02 -0.30 -5.31
C ILE A 74 -10.65 -0.47 -4.66
N PHE A 75 -9.61 0.10 -5.25
CA PHE A 75 -8.26 0.06 -4.70
C PHE A 75 -8.21 0.70 -3.29
N LYS A 76 -8.72 1.93 -3.15
CA LYS A 76 -8.69 2.66 -1.88
C LYS A 76 -9.49 1.96 -0.77
N ILE A 77 -10.72 1.49 -1.07
CA ILE A 77 -11.57 0.82 -0.08
C ILE A 77 -10.99 -0.53 0.34
N THR A 78 -10.34 -1.26 -0.59
CA THR A 78 -9.66 -2.51 -0.28
C THR A 78 -8.46 -2.27 0.64
N GLN A 79 -7.61 -1.28 0.32
CA GLN A 79 -6.49 -0.89 1.19
C GLN A 79 -6.97 -0.46 2.60
N PHE A 80 -8.08 0.28 2.68
CA PHE A 80 -8.67 0.65 3.96
C PHE A 80 -9.06 -0.59 4.79
N PHE A 81 -9.80 -1.53 4.19
CA PHE A 81 -10.24 -2.73 4.89
C PHE A 81 -9.09 -3.64 5.28
N ASP A 82 -8.04 -3.73 4.45
CA ASP A 82 -6.86 -4.53 4.76
C ASP A 82 -6.05 -3.92 5.90
N TYR A 83 -5.86 -2.59 5.90
CA TYR A 83 -5.20 -1.87 6.98
C TYR A 83 -5.92 -2.03 8.33
N HIS A 84 -7.25 -1.94 8.32
CA HIS A 84 -8.08 -2.13 9.52
C HIS A 84 -8.40 -3.59 9.83
N SER A 85 -7.88 -4.56 9.07
CA SER A 85 -8.19 -6.00 9.21
C SER A 85 -9.71 -6.26 9.28
N THR A 86 -10.47 -5.56 8.46
CA THR A 86 -11.94 -5.64 8.47
C THR A 86 -12.40 -6.99 7.92
N PRO A 87 -13.19 -7.77 8.68
CA PRO A 87 -13.74 -9.05 8.24
C PRO A 87 -14.57 -8.92 6.96
N GLU A 88 -14.42 -9.86 6.02
CA GLU A 88 -15.03 -9.79 4.69
C GLU A 88 -16.58 -9.69 4.74
N ASP A 89 -17.20 -10.38 5.69
CA ASP A 89 -18.64 -10.37 5.95
C ASP A 89 -19.16 -8.97 6.37
N GLN A 90 -18.30 -8.12 6.90
CA GLN A 90 -18.64 -6.75 7.29
C GLN A 90 -18.37 -5.72 6.18
N ARG A 91 -17.45 -6.00 5.26
CA ARG A 91 -17.01 -5.05 4.22
C ARG A 91 -18.17 -4.53 3.37
N LEU A 92 -19.06 -5.42 2.92
CA LEU A 92 -20.21 -5.04 2.10
C LEU A 92 -21.18 -4.12 2.85
N ARG A 93 -21.46 -4.44 4.11
CA ARG A 93 -22.31 -3.62 4.97
C ARG A 93 -21.70 -2.24 5.18
N ILE A 94 -20.40 -2.17 5.47
CA ILE A 94 -19.71 -0.89 5.68
C ILE A 94 -19.72 -0.07 4.39
N ALA A 95 -19.35 -0.65 3.25
CA ALA A 95 -19.31 0.03 1.96
C ALA A 95 -20.67 0.63 1.57
N SER A 96 -21.78 -0.03 1.92
CA SER A 96 -23.13 0.48 1.62
C SER A 96 -23.42 1.88 2.23
N PHE A 97 -22.81 2.22 3.36
CA PHE A 97 -22.98 3.54 4.00
C PHE A 97 -22.26 4.68 3.26
N TYR A 98 -21.29 4.34 2.40
CA TYR A 98 -20.43 5.30 1.70
C TYR A 98 -20.74 5.35 0.20
N MET A 99 -21.90 4.84 -0.19
CA MET A 99 -22.45 4.96 -1.53
C MET A 99 -23.26 6.25 -1.66
N ASP A 100 -23.04 6.97 -2.75
CA ASP A 100 -23.73 8.22 -3.09
C ASP A 100 -24.26 8.22 -4.52
N GLY A 101 -25.13 9.18 -4.81
CA GLY A 101 -25.54 9.49 -6.18
C GLY A 101 -26.13 8.31 -6.95
N GLU A 102 -25.66 8.11 -8.18
CA GLU A 102 -26.10 7.00 -9.04
C GLU A 102 -25.70 5.64 -8.44
N ALA A 103 -24.50 5.56 -7.85
CA ALA A 103 -24.01 4.32 -7.24
C ALA A 103 -24.90 3.83 -6.10
N LEU A 104 -25.41 4.73 -5.24
CA LEU A 104 -26.35 4.37 -4.19
C LEU A 104 -27.66 3.79 -4.74
N THR A 105 -28.23 4.44 -5.76
CA THR A 105 -29.49 4.02 -6.38
C THR A 105 -29.33 2.62 -6.99
N TRP A 106 -28.23 2.39 -7.71
CA TRP A 106 -27.88 1.08 -8.25
C TRP A 106 -27.68 0.01 -7.17
N PHE A 107 -26.95 0.34 -6.11
CA PHE A 107 -26.68 -0.58 -5.01
C PHE A 107 -27.97 -1.04 -4.33
N GLN A 108 -28.90 -0.12 -4.05
CA GLN A 108 -30.19 -0.43 -3.46
C GLN A 108 -30.99 -1.41 -4.32
N TRP A 109 -31.06 -1.17 -5.63
CA TRP A 109 -31.74 -2.07 -6.56
C TRP A 109 -31.10 -3.46 -6.57
N MET A 110 -29.77 -3.55 -6.70
CA MET A 110 -29.05 -4.84 -6.71
C MET A 110 -29.21 -5.62 -5.39
N HIS A 111 -29.15 -4.92 -4.25
CA HIS A 111 -29.32 -5.52 -2.93
C HIS A 111 -30.74 -6.05 -2.72
N GLN A 112 -31.78 -5.30 -3.13
CA GLN A 112 -33.18 -5.73 -3.05
C GLN A 112 -33.48 -6.95 -3.92
N ASN A 113 -32.81 -7.08 -5.08
CA ASN A 113 -32.94 -8.23 -5.98
C ASN A 113 -32.03 -9.40 -5.60
N GLY A 114 -31.35 -9.32 -4.44
CA GLY A 114 -30.50 -10.39 -3.94
C GLY A 114 -29.27 -10.68 -4.82
N GLN A 115 -28.80 -9.70 -5.59
CA GLN A 115 -27.66 -9.85 -6.50
C GLN A 115 -26.31 -9.56 -5.81
N LEU A 116 -26.32 -8.96 -4.62
CA LEU A 116 -25.13 -8.60 -3.84
C LEU A 116 -25.10 -9.36 -2.52
N MET A 117 -24.47 -10.53 -2.52
CA MET A 117 -24.42 -11.42 -1.34
C MET A 117 -23.06 -11.43 -0.65
N THR A 118 -22.00 -11.13 -1.40
CA THR A 118 -20.62 -11.16 -0.90
C THR A 118 -19.86 -9.92 -1.34
N TRP A 119 -18.79 -9.59 -0.63
CA TRP A 119 -17.86 -8.53 -1.00
C TRP A 119 -17.34 -8.71 -2.43
N THR A 120 -16.92 -9.93 -2.76
CA THR A 120 -16.39 -10.28 -4.09
C THR A 120 -17.43 -10.07 -5.20
N THR A 121 -18.68 -10.54 -5.02
CA THR A 121 -19.77 -10.31 -6.01
C THR A 121 -20.06 -8.83 -6.19
N PHE A 122 -19.95 -8.05 -5.13
CA PHE A 122 -20.17 -6.62 -5.16
C PHE A 122 -19.07 -5.88 -5.94
N LEU A 123 -17.80 -6.18 -5.70
CA LEU A 123 -16.69 -5.59 -6.46
C LEU A 123 -16.80 -5.89 -7.95
N HIS A 124 -17.08 -7.14 -8.32
CA HIS A 124 -17.26 -7.52 -9.72
C HIS A 124 -18.45 -6.80 -10.38
N ALA A 125 -19.59 -6.71 -9.68
CA ALA A 125 -20.77 -6.02 -10.19
C ALA A 125 -20.53 -4.50 -10.33
N LEU A 126 -19.80 -3.90 -9.38
CA LEU A 126 -19.42 -2.49 -9.41
C LEU A 126 -18.50 -2.20 -10.61
N GLU A 127 -17.48 -3.03 -10.81
CA GLU A 127 -16.60 -2.94 -11.97
C GLU A 127 -17.39 -3.10 -13.26
N THR A 128 -18.26 -4.11 -13.37
CA THR A 128 -19.07 -4.34 -14.59
C THR A 128 -19.97 -3.15 -14.92
N ARG A 129 -20.53 -2.48 -13.90
CA ARG A 129 -21.50 -1.39 -14.09
C ARG A 129 -20.83 -0.04 -14.36
N PHE A 130 -19.77 0.28 -13.62
CA PHE A 130 -19.18 1.61 -13.59
C PHE A 130 -17.83 1.69 -14.28
N ALA A 131 -17.12 0.56 -14.47
CA ALA A 131 -15.85 0.61 -15.20
C ALA A 131 -16.11 1.05 -16.63
N PRO A 132 -15.20 1.84 -17.21
CA PRO A 132 -15.24 2.10 -18.64
C PRO A 132 -15.35 0.75 -19.37
N SER A 133 -16.32 0.66 -20.29
CA SER A 133 -16.65 -0.63 -20.93
C SER A 133 -15.40 -1.27 -21.53
N GLN A 134 -15.33 -2.60 -21.60
CA GLN A 134 -14.21 -3.33 -22.25
C GLN A 134 -14.04 -3.01 -23.76
N TYR A 135 -14.87 -2.11 -24.32
CA TYR A 135 -14.69 -1.53 -25.65
C TYR A 135 -13.71 -0.36 -25.68
N GLU A 136 -13.36 0.22 -24.52
CA GLU A 136 -12.15 1.01 -24.45
C GLU A 136 -10.97 0.03 -24.50
N ASP A 137 -10.07 0.25 -25.44
CA ASP A 137 -8.80 -0.48 -25.54
C ASP A 137 -7.73 0.40 -24.87
N PRO A 138 -7.51 0.31 -23.53
CA PRO A 138 -6.52 1.12 -22.84
C PRO A 138 -5.14 1.01 -23.47
N LYS A 139 -4.78 -0.16 -23.99
CA LYS A 139 -3.49 -0.37 -24.69
C LYS A 139 -3.47 0.46 -25.97
N GLY A 140 -4.48 0.33 -26.83
CA GLY A 140 -4.61 1.12 -28.05
C GLY A 140 -4.66 2.62 -27.78
N ALA A 141 -5.35 3.05 -26.73
CA ALA A 141 -5.39 4.44 -26.29
C ALA A 141 -4.00 4.92 -25.82
N LEU A 142 -3.27 4.11 -25.03
CA LEU A 142 -1.91 4.41 -24.59
C LEU A 142 -0.95 4.53 -25.78
N PHE A 143 -1.04 3.63 -26.77
CA PHE A 143 -0.20 3.66 -27.97
C PHE A 143 -0.48 4.86 -28.87
N LYS A 144 -1.69 5.40 -28.85
CA LYS A 144 -2.10 6.59 -29.62
C LYS A 144 -1.94 7.89 -28.83
N LEU A 145 -1.68 7.82 -27.52
CA LEU A 145 -1.59 8.98 -26.65
C LEU A 145 -0.42 9.86 -27.09
N SER A 146 -0.71 11.14 -27.32
CA SER A 146 0.29 12.14 -27.70
C SER A 146 0.18 13.40 -26.85
N GLN A 147 1.32 14.02 -26.57
CA GLN A 147 1.41 15.25 -25.80
C GLN A 147 0.84 16.42 -26.62
N THR A 148 -0.32 16.92 -26.22
CA THR A 148 -0.96 18.10 -26.81
C THR A 148 -0.60 19.38 -26.07
N THR A 149 -0.62 19.34 -24.73
CA THR A 149 -0.37 20.49 -23.84
C THR A 149 1.00 20.35 -23.16
N SER A 150 1.04 20.29 -21.82
CA SER A 150 2.24 20.18 -21.01
C SER A 150 2.69 18.73 -20.83
N VAL A 151 3.96 18.50 -20.52
CA VAL A 151 4.47 17.18 -20.14
C VAL A 151 3.78 16.68 -18.87
N LYS A 152 3.46 17.57 -17.94
CA LYS A 152 2.74 17.21 -16.69
C LYS A 152 1.35 16.63 -16.97
N GLU A 153 0.58 17.27 -17.84
CA GLU A 153 -0.76 16.80 -18.19
C GLU A 153 -0.71 15.52 -19.03
N TYR A 154 0.23 15.44 -19.97
CA TYR A 154 0.50 14.21 -20.72
C TYR A 154 0.88 13.03 -19.82
N GLN A 155 1.74 13.25 -18.82
CA GLN A 155 2.11 12.24 -17.83
C GLN A 155 0.87 11.74 -17.07
N ALA A 156 0.00 12.63 -16.60
CA ALA A 156 -1.20 12.25 -15.86
C ALA A 156 -2.14 11.38 -16.71
N GLN A 157 -2.34 11.73 -17.99
CA GLN A 157 -3.15 10.93 -18.92
C GLN A 157 -2.50 9.56 -19.20
N PHE A 158 -1.17 9.54 -19.35
CA PHE A 158 -0.41 8.31 -19.55
C PHE A 158 -0.55 7.36 -18.36
N GLU A 159 -0.38 7.87 -17.13
CA GLU A 159 -0.53 7.11 -15.90
C GLU A 159 -1.96 6.59 -15.71
N SER A 160 -2.96 7.43 -16.00
CA SER A 160 -4.36 7.01 -15.96
C SER A 160 -4.61 5.81 -16.87
N LEU A 161 -4.17 5.86 -18.13
CA LEU A 161 -4.33 4.73 -19.07
C LEU A 161 -3.49 3.51 -18.66
N ALA A 162 -2.27 3.72 -18.17
CA ALA A 162 -1.38 2.65 -17.74
C ALA A 162 -1.95 1.84 -16.57
N ASN A 163 -2.69 2.48 -15.66
CA ASN A 163 -3.36 1.82 -14.52
C ASN A 163 -4.38 0.76 -14.95
N HIS A 164 -4.94 0.89 -16.16
CA HIS A 164 -5.91 -0.07 -16.72
C HIS A 164 -5.24 -1.21 -17.51
N ILE A 165 -3.90 -1.26 -17.57
CA ILE A 165 -3.17 -2.23 -18.39
C ILE A 165 -2.38 -3.19 -17.50
N VAL A 166 -2.68 -4.49 -17.59
CA VAL A 166 -1.95 -5.54 -16.90
C VAL A 166 -0.97 -6.25 -17.85
N GLY A 167 0.25 -6.50 -17.38
CA GLY A 167 1.24 -7.37 -18.04
C GLY A 167 1.99 -6.75 -19.22
N LEU A 168 1.94 -5.42 -19.41
CA LEU A 168 2.73 -4.76 -20.45
C LEU A 168 4.20 -4.60 -19.97
N PRO A 169 5.22 -4.94 -20.80
CA PRO A 169 6.61 -4.81 -20.39
C PRO A 169 7.02 -3.35 -20.10
N PRO A 170 7.90 -3.08 -19.10
CA PRO A 170 8.37 -1.73 -18.80
C PRO A 170 9.00 -0.99 -20.00
N SER A 171 9.71 -1.71 -20.86
CA SER A 171 10.30 -1.17 -22.10
C SER A 171 9.24 -0.68 -23.10
N CYS A 172 8.06 -1.30 -23.09
CA CYS A 172 6.93 -0.88 -23.91
C CYS A 172 6.38 0.45 -23.40
N TYR A 173 6.13 0.59 -22.09
CA TYR A 173 5.72 1.87 -21.50
C TYR A 173 6.71 3.00 -21.78
N LEU A 174 8.02 2.72 -21.65
CA LEU A 174 9.07 3.68 -22.00
C LEU A 174 8.97 4.12 -23.46
N SER A 175 8.86 3.16 -24.39
CA SER A 175 8.77 3.44 -25.83
C SER A 175 7.52 4.23 -26.18
N CYS A 176 6.36 3.85 -25.62
CA CYS A 176 5.09 4.57 -25.78
C CYS A 176 5.22 6.01 -25.31
N PHE A 177 5.72 6.22 -24.09
CA PHE A 177 5.87 7.55 -23.51
C PHE A 177 6.74 8.46 -24.38
N ILE A 178 7.92 7.97 -24.79
CA ILE A 178 8.83 8.76 -25.66
C ILE A 178 8.18 9.04 -27.02
N SER A 179 7.50 8.05 -27.61
CA SER A 179 6.89 8.20 -28.94
C SER A 179 5.79 9.26 -28.98
N GLY A 180 5.03 9.40 -27.88
CA GLY A 180 3.94 10.35 -27.74
C GLY A 180 4.37 11.78 -27.37
N LEU A 181 5.61 12.00 -26.94
CA LEU A 181 6.11 13.35 -26.68
C LEU A 181 6.13 14.23 -27.93
N LYS A 182 5.99 15.55 -27.75
CA LYS A 182 6.12 16.53 -28.84
C LYS A 182 7.47 16.35 -29.56
N PRO A 183 7.53 16.47 -30.91
CA PRO A 183 8.76 16.20 -31.67
C PRO A 183 10.00 16.98 -31.22
N ALA A 184 9.83 18.21 -30.71
CA ALA A 184 10.94 19.01 -30.17
C ALA A 184 11.52 18.39 -28.90
N ILE A 185 10.66 18.05 -27.93
CA ILE A 185 11.05 17.42 -26.65
C ILE A 185 11.57 16.01 -26.89
N ARG A 186 10.88 15.22 -27.71
CA ARG A 186 11.21 13.81 -28.02
C ARG A 186 12.65 13.66 -28.51
N ARG A 187 13.11 14.53 -29.42
CA ARG A 187 14.48 14.47 -29.96
C ARG A 187 15.53 14.71 -28.89
N GLU A 188 15.32 15.71 -28.03
CA GLU A 188 16.23 16.00 -26.93
C GLU A 188 16.25 14.85 -25.92
N VAL A 189 15.09 14.31 -25.53
CA VAL A 189 15.00 13.15 -24.62
C VAL A 189 15.74 11.94 -25.20
N LEU A 190 15.53 11.62 -26.49
CA LEU A 190 16.24 10.52 -27.16
C LEU A 190 17.76 10.73 -27.21
N ALA A 191 18.25 11.97 -27.30
CA ALA A 191 19.69 12.25 -27.28
C ALA A 191 20.35 11.83 -25.96
N PHE A 192 19.61 11.81 -24.86
CA PHE A 192 20.08 11.35 -23.55
C PHE A 192 19.91 9.85 -23.31
N GLN A 193 19.34 9.10 -24.26
CA GLN A 193 19.20 7.64 -24.22
C GLN A 193 18.63 7.11 -22.88
N PRO A 194 17.41 7.52 -22.48
CA PRO A 194 16.82 7.05 -21.23
C PRO A 194 16.56 5.54 -21.26
N VAL A 195 16.87 4.86 -20.14
CA VAL A 195 16.65 3.41 -19.97
C VAL A 195 15.44 3.09 -19.10
N THR A 196 14.85 4.09 -18.44
CA THR A 196 13.66 3.94 -17.60
C THR A 196 12.60 4.99 -17.92
N LEU A 197 11.34 4.65 -17.67
CA LEU A 197 10.22 5.58 -17.82
C LEU A 197 10.39 6.82 -16.93
N VAL A 198 10.83 6.63 -15.69
CA VAL A 198 11.09 7.72 -14.74
C VAL A 198 12.14 8.70 -15.29
N GLN A 199 13.24 8.19 -15.85
CA GLN A 199 14.26 9.02 -16.46
C GLN A 199 13.71 9.79 -17.67
N ALA A 200 12.94 9.12 -18.54
CA ALA A 200 12.32 9.77 -19.69
C ALA A 200 11.35 10.90 -19.29
N ILE A 201 10.55 10.69 -18.23
CA ILE A 201 9.63 11.71 -17.69
C ILE A 201 10.42 12.92 -17.17
N SER A 202 11.46 12.69 -16.38
CA SER A 202 12.28 13.77 -15.81
C SER A 202 12.99 14.58 -16.90
N LEU A 203 13.56 13.90 -17.90
CA LEU A 203 14.17 14.56 -19.05
C LEU A 203 13.14 15.35 -19.86
N ALA A 204 11.94 14.80 -20.09
CA ALA A 204 10.90 15.50 -20.84
C ALA A 204 10.49 16.81 -20.15
N LYS A 205 10.31 16.80 -18.82
CA LYS A 205 10.02 18.01 -18.03
C LYS A 205 11.13 19.06 -18.14
N LEU A 206 12.39 18.63 -17.98
CA LEU A 206 13.55 19.52 -18.09
C LEU A 206 13.65 20.16 -19.48
N GLN A 207 13.39 19.39 -20.55
CA GLN A 207 13.42 19.93 -21.90
C GLN A 207 12.26 20.91 -22.14
N GLU A 208 11.05 20.61 -21.65
CA GLU A 208 9.90 21.52 -21.75
C GLU A 208 10.20 22.90 -21.13
N GLU A 209 10.81 22.92 -19.93
CA GLU A 209 11.24 24.16 -19.26
C GLU A 209 12.26 24.94 -20.08
N LYS A 210 13.32 24.26 -20.57
CA LYS A 210 14.34 24.86 -21.45
C LYS A 210 13.74 25.45 -22.74
N PHE A 211 12.70 24.83 -23.31
CA PHE A 211 12.01 25.35 -24.49
C PHE A 211 11.13 26.57 -24.15
N ALA A 212 10.47 26.58 -23.00
CA ALA A 212 9.69 27.72 -22.53
C ALA A 212 10.56 28.96 -22.30
N ASP A 213 11.75 28.79 -21.70
CA ASP A 213 12.71 29.89 -21.48
C ASP A 213 13.20 30.48 -22.80
N ARG A 214 13.52 29.63 -23.79
CA ARG A 214 13.98 30.07 -25.11
C ARG A 214 12.89 30.78 -25.91
N GLY A 215 11.63 30.33 -25.80
CA GLY A 215 10.49 31.01 -26.42
C GLY A 215 10.22 32.39 -25.83
N SER A 216 10.55 32.58 -24.54
CA SER A 216 10.40 33.85 -23.82
C SER A 216 11.50 34.87 -24.13
N GLN A 217 12.65 34.40 -24.63
CA GLN A 217 13.83 35.24 -24.91
C GLN A 217 13.93 35.70 -26.38
N GLN A 218 12.96 35.37 -27.25
CA GLN A 218 13.02 35.78 -28.65
C GLN A 218 12.71 37.29 -28.78
N PRO A 219 13.68 38.15 -29.13
CA PRO A 219 13.43 39.58 -29.26
C PRO A 219 12.56 39.82 -30.50
N ARG A 220 11.55 40.69 -30.37
CA ARG A 220 10.93 41.35 -31.52
C ARG A 220 12.03 42.10 -32.27
N SER A 221 12.60 41.50 -33.31
CA SER A 221 13.48 42.20 -34.24
C SER A 221 12.64 43.22 -35.01
N THR A 222 12.65 44.45 -34.48
CA THR A 222 12.71 45.72 -35.20
C THR A 222 12.08 45.75 -36.59
N GLN A 223 10.82 46.19 -36.66
CA GLN A 223 10.43 47.09 -37.74
C GLN A 223 11.12 48.43 -37.48
N SER A 224 12.23 48.68 -38.18
CA SER A 224 12.76 50.02 -38.38
C SER A 224 12.95 50.22 -39.87
N ASN A 225 12.20 51.21 -40.37
CA ASN A 225 12.20 51.84 -41.69
C ASN A 225 13.48 51.73 -42.52
N ASN A 226 13.33 51.75 -43.86
CA ASN A 226 13.87 52.87 -44.64
C ASN A 226 13.43 52.94 -46.12
N HIS A 227 13.05 54.18 -46.48
CA HIS A 227 12.80 54.81 -47.79
C HIS A 227 11.43 54.63 -48.45
#